data_AF-A0A849H1D9-F1
#
_entry.id   AF-A0A849H1D9-F1
#
_cell.length_a   1.000
_cell.length_b   1.000
_cell.length_c   1.000
_cell.angle_alpha   90.00
_cell.angle_beta   90.00
_cell.angle_gamma   90.00
#
_symmetry.space_group_name_H-M   'P 1'
#
loop_
_entity.id
_entity.type
_entity.pdbx_description
1 polymer ?
#
loop_
_entity_poly.entity_id
_entity_poly.type
_entity_poly.pdbx_seq_one_letter_code
_entity_poly.pdbx_strand_id
1 'polypeptide(L)'
;MNASTKNPSPPPPSSGHHLATVSHEGRFWDVYLEFEDDPRRPDTYRALLCYFPGDPGDDEEAVRTTVIIIEETFEEAMLKARSLEDVQLQALLRSALP
;
A
#
# COMPACT_ATOMS: atom_id res chain seq x y z
N MET A 1 11.58 22.76 -34.12
CA MET A 1 11.42 21.37 -33.65
C MET A 1 11.16 21.46 -32.15
N ASN A 2 9.92 21.19 -31.72
CA ASN A 2 9.51 21.42 -30.34
C ASN A 2 9.86 20.17 -29.52
N ALA A 3 10.78 20.32 -28.57
CA ALA A 3 11.07 19.27 -27.59
C ALA A 3 9.92 19.25 -26.58
N SER A 4 9.05 18.24 -26.66
CA SER A 4 8.08 17.95 -25.61
C SER A 4 8.84 17.57 -24.35
N THR A 5 8.93 18.49 -23.40
CA THR A 5 9.35 18.22 -22.03
C THR A 5 8.35 17.23 -21.43
N LYS A 6 8.72 15.96 -21.40
CA LYS A 6 7.99 14.91 -20.70
C LYS A 6 8.14 15.23 -19.20
N ASN A 7 7.13 15.87 -18.60
CA ASN A 7 7.09 16.02 -17.15
C ASN A 7 7.28 14.63 -16.53
N PRO A 8 8.21 14.44 -15.59
CA PRO A 8 8.31 13.18 -14.88
C PRO A 8 6.99 12.96 -14.15
N SER A 9 6.39 11.78 -14.33
CA SER A 9 5.28 11.34 -13.48
C SER A 9 5.74 11.41 -12.02
N PRO A 10 4.91 11.88 -11.08
CA PRO A 10 5.25 11.85 -9.68
C PRO A 10 5.65 10.42 -9.28
N PRO A 11 6.66 10.26 -8.40
CA PRO A 11 7.04 8.94 -7.92
C PRO A 11 5.80 8.26 -7.32
N PRO A 12 5.68 6.93 -7.47
CA PRO A 12 4.55 6.22 -6.88
C PRO A 12 4.56 6.45 -5.35
N PRO A 13 3.38 6.59 -4.73
CA PRO A 13 3.26 6.93 -3.31
C PRO A 13 3.80 5.85 -2.37
N SER A 14 4.05 4.66 -2.91
CA SER A 14 4.65 3.53 -2.24
C SER A 14 5.60 2.82 -3.20
N SER A 15 6.72 2.31 -2.69
CA SER A 15 7.56 1.34 -3.40
C SER A 15 7.01 -0.09 -3.32
N GLY A 16 5.86 -0.30 -2.66
CA GLY A 16 5.21 -1.58 -2.46
C GLY A 16 4.39 -2.07 -3.66
N HIS A 17 3.82 -3.27 -3.52
CA HIS A 17 3.04 -3.90 -4.57
C HIS A 17 1.58 -3.45 -4.52
N HIS A 18 1.07 -2.85 -5.59
CA HIS A 18 -0.36 -2.51 -5.68
C HIS A 18 -1.23 -3.78 -5.57
N LEU A 19 -2.19 -3.75 -4.65
CA LEU A 19 -3.14 -4.82 -4.39
C LEU A 19 -4.51 -4.51 -5.03
N ALA A 20 -5.07 -3.35 -4.69
CA ALA A 20 -6.43 -2.96 -5.06
C ALA A 20 -6.63 -1.44 -4.90
N THR A 21 -7.68 -0.92 -5.51
CA THR A 21 -8.25 0.41 -5.21
C THR A 21 -9.58 0.20 -4.50
N VAL A 22 -9.74 0.79 -3.32
CA VAL A 22 -10.96 0.67 -2.48
C VAL A 22 -11.64 2.03 -2.31
N SER A 23 -12.94 2.03 -2.03
CA SER A 23 -13.67 3.25 -1.69
C SER A 23 -13.91 3.35 -0.18
N HIS A 24 -13.63 4.51 0.42
CA HIS A 24 -13.89 4.78 1.83
C HIS A 24 -14.30 6.25 2.01
N GLU A 25 -15.42 6.48 2.70
CA GLU A 25 -15.97 7.82 2.97
C GLU A 25 -16.11 8.73 1.73
N GLY A 26 -16.51 8.13 0.60
CA GLY A 26 -16.71 8.86 -0.67
C GLY A 26 -15.42 9.15 -1.44
N ARG A 27 -14.28 8.61 -1.00
CA ARG A 27 -12.96 8.77 -1.63
C ARG A 27 -12.39 7.43 -2.07
N PHE A 28 -11.54 7.45 -3.10
CA PHE A 28 -10.78 6.28 -3.55
C PHE A 28 -9.40 6.24 -2.93
N TRP A 29 -8.96 5.04 -2.56
CA TRP A 29 -7.68 4.76 -1.93
C TRP A 29 -7.00 3.60 -2.65
N ASP A 30 -5.80 3.84 -3.15
CA ASP A 30 -4.94 2.78 -3.66
C ASP A 30 -4.24 2.09 -2.48
N VAL A 31 -4.25 0.76 -2.52
CA VAL A 31 -3.70 -0.09 -1.46
C VAL A 31 -2.47 -0.81 -1.98
N TYR A 32 -1.38 -0.68 -1.25
CA TYR A 32 -0.09 -1.29 -1.55
C TYR A 32 0.34 -2.21 -0.41
N LEU A 33 1.00 -3.31 -0.76
CA LEU A 33 1.72 -4.16 0.19
C LEU A 33 3.17 -3.70 0.28
N GLU A 34 3.60 -3.28 1.46
CA GLU A 34 4.99 -2.92 1.75
C GLU A 34 5.60 -3.99 2.66
N PHE A 35 6.84 -4.39 2.37
CA PHE A 35 7.59 -5.32 3.21
C PHE A 35 8.55 -4.55 4.12
N GLU A 36 8.58 -4.91 5.40
CA GLU A 36 9.62 -4.46 6.31
C GLU A 36 10.91 -5.23 6.04
N ASP A 37 12.02 -4.51 5.91
CA ASP A 37 13.36 -5.08 6.00
C ASP A 37 13.80 -5.03 7.47
N ASP A 38 13.58 -6.12 8.22
CA ASP A 38 14.05 -6.27 9.60
C ASP A 38 15.26 -7.23 9.65
N PRO A 39 16.49 -6.70 9.78
CA PRO A 39 17.70 -7.52 9.85
C PRO A 39 17.71 -8.52 11.01
N ARG A 40 16.86 -8.35 12.03
CA ARG A 40 16.74 -9.27 13.17
C ARG A 40 15.88 -10.50 12.87
N ARG A 41 15.11 -10.48 11.77
CA ARG A 41 14.20 -11.56 11.37
C ARG A 41 14.30 -11.82 9.85
N PRO A 42 15.49 -12.23 9.36
CA PRO A 42 15.75 -12.39 7.94
C PRO A 42 14.94 -13.51 7.28
N ASP A 43 14.45 -14.46 8.08
CA ASP A 43 13.77 -15.67 7.59
C ASP A 43 12.25 -15.52 7.51
N THR A 44 11.72 -14.29 7.64
CA THR A 44 10.28 -14.03 7.57
C THR A 44 9.97 -12.82 6.69
N TYR A 45 8.93 -12.94 5.87
CA TYR A 45 8.38 -11.85 5.08
C TYR A 45 7.29 -11.16 5.87
N ARG A 46 7.61 -9.97 6.38
CA ARG A 46 6.72 -9.15 7.20
C ARG A 46 6.19 -8.00 6.37
N ALA A 47 4.87 -7.88 6.27
CA ALA A 47 4.25 -6.87 5.44
C ALA A 47 3.13 -6.11 6.15
N LEU A 48 3.02 -4.84 5.75
CA LEU A 48 1.98 -3.90 6.15
C LEU A 48 1.24 -3.40 4.91
N LEU A 49 0.06 -2.81 5.12
CA LEU A 49 -0.68 -2.15 4.06
C LEU A 49 -0.40 -0.65 4.11
N CYS A 50 -0.11 -0.09 2.94
CA CYS A 50 0.03 1.32 2.69
C CYS A 50 -1.15 1.79 1.84
N TYR A 51 -1.92 2.73 2.36
CA TYR A 51 -3.06 3.34 1.71
C TYR A 51 -2.67 4.73 1.25
N PHE A 52 -2.90 5.03 -0.02
CA PHE A 52 -2.70 6.37 -0.55
C PHE A 52 -3.96 6.86 -1.24
N PRO A 53 -4.38 8.11 -1.01
CA PRO A 53 -5.53 8.64 -1.71
C PRO A 53 -5.30 8.73 -3.22
N GLY A 54 -6.32 8.40 -4.01
CA GLY A 54 -6.26 8.47 -5.47
C GLY A 54 -6.22 9.91 -6.04
N ASP A 55 -6.62 10.88 -5.22
CA ASP A 55 -6.65 12.31 -5.52
C ASP A 55 -5.91 13.11 -4.42
N PRO A 56 -4.60 12.85 -4.22
CA PRO A 56 -3.87 13.41 -3.09
C PRO A 56 -3.78 14.94 -3.16
N GLY A 57 -3.98 15.60 -2.02
CA GLY A 57 -3.59 17.01 -1.86
C GLY A 57 -2.08 17.16 -1.70
N ASP A 58 -1.57 18.40 -1.79
CA ASP A 58 -0.13 18.68 -1.74
C ASP A 58 0.57 18.19 -0.44
N ASP A 59 -0.17 18.10 0.67
CA ASP A 59 0.34 17.72 2.00
C ASP A 59 -0.17 16.36 2.50
N GLU A 60 -0.79 15.55 1.62
CA GLU A 60 -1.32 14.26 2.04
C GLU A 60 -0.26 13.15 2.05
N GLU A 61 -0.17 12.48 3.20
CA GLU A 61 0.74 11.36 3.41
C GLU A 61 0.01 10.02 3.31
N ALA A 62 0.77 8.98 2.97
CA ALA A 62 0.26 7.63 2.98
C ALA A 62 -0.04 7.14 4.39
N VAL A 63 -1.19 6.49 4.55
CA VAL A 63 -1.64 5.88 5.80
C VAL A 63 -1.18 4.44 5.84
N ARG A 64 -0.48 4.02 6.89
CA ARG A 64 0.07 2.67 7.03
C ARG A 64 -0.55 1.93 8.21
N THR A 65 -0.84 0.66 8.00
CA THR A 65 -1.09 -0.25 9.14
C THR A 65 0.23 -0.58 9.85
N THR A 66 0.12 -1.21 11.01
CA THR A 66 1.23 -2.05 11.51
C THR A 66 1.42 -3.28 10.60
N VAL A 67 2.43 -4.10 10.88
CA VAL A 67 2.58 -5.41 10.22
C VAL A 67 1.38 -6.30 10.55
N ILE A 68 0.67 -6.73 9.51
CA ILE A 68 -0.51 -7.60 9.62
C ILE A 68 -0.34 -8.93 8.88
N ILE A 69 0.70 -9.07 8.06
CA ILE A 69 1.04 -10.29 7.33
C ILE A 69 2.46 -10.68 7.71
N ILE A 70 2.65 -11.94 8.12
CA ILE A 70 3.94 -12.52 8.47
C ILE A 70 3.94 -13.94 7.94
N GLU A 71 4.74 -14.20 6.91
CA GLU A 71 4.83 -15.52 6.28
C GLU A 71 6.30 -15.93 6.08
N GLU A 72 6.54 -17.22 5.83
CA GLU A 72 7.89 -17.75 5.61
C GLU A 72 8.42 -17.41 4.21
N THR A 73 7.51 -17.21 3.25
CA THR A 73 7.87 -16.87 1.87
C THR A 73 7.17 -15.61 1.36
N PHE A 74 7.82 -14.97 0.38
CA PHE A 74 7.26 -13.82 -0.34
C PHE A 74 5.93 -14.19 -1.02
N GLU A 75 5.85 -15.38 -1.62
CA GLU A 75 4.68 -15.84 -2.37
C GLU A 75 3.47 -16.04 -1.47
N GLU A 76 3.66 -16.62 -0.27
CA GLU A 76 2.60 -16.78 0.72
C GLU A 76 2.11 -15.43 1.23
N ALA A 77 3.02 -14.49 1.53
CA ALA A 77 2.65 -13.15 1.96
C ALA A 77 1.84 -12.42 0.87
N MET A 78 2.27 -12.52 -0.39
CA MET A 78 1.54 -11.96 -1.53
C MET A 78 0.18 -12.62 -1.75
N LEU A 79 0.10 -13.94 -1.67
CA LEU A 79 -1.16 -14.68 -1.82
C LEU A 79 -2.16 -14.24 -0.73
N LYS A 80 -1.69 -14.14 0.51
CA LYS A 80 -2.50 -13.71 1.64
C LYS A 80 -2.97 -12.27 1.49
N ALA A 81 -2.08 -11.36 1.09
CA ALA A 81 -2.43 -9.96 0.82
C ALA A 81 -3.50 -9.84 -0.28
N ARG A 82 -3.35 -10.60 -1.38
CA ARG A 82 -4.31 -10.62 -2.49
C ARG A 82 -5.63 -11.30 -2.14
N SER A 83 -5.66 -12.14 -1.11
CA SER A 83 -6.88 -12.78 -0.62
C SER A 83 -7.75 -11.87 0.26
N LEU A 84 -7.24 -10.69 0.64
CA LEU A 84 -8.01 -9.72 1.42
C LEU A 84 -9.17 -9.17 0.59
N GLU A 85 -10.37 -9.30 1.14
CA GLU A 85 -11.58 -8.78 0.50
C GLU A 85 -11.71 -7.27 0.72
N ASP A 86 -12.45 -6.61 -0.18
CA ASP A 86 -12.70 -5.16 -0.12
C ASP A 86 -13.20 -4.69 1.26
N VAL A 87 -14.11 -5.44 1.87
CA VAL A 87 -14.63 -5.15 3.23
C VAL A 87 -13.55 -5.20 4.31
N GLN A 88 -12.56 -6.09 4.18
CA GLN A 88 -11.43 -6.21 5.09
C GLN A 88 -10.44 -5.06 4.88
N LEU A 89 -10.16 -4.73 3.61
CA LEU A 89 -9.28 -3.61 3.24
C LEU A 89 -9.85 -2.27 3.74
N GLN A 90 -11.15 -2.04 3.60
CA GLN A 90 -11.82 -0.86 4.15
C GLN A 90 -11.80 -0.82 5.69
N ALA A 91 -11.99 -1.97 6.35
CA ALA A 91 -11.94 -2.05 7.81
C ALA A 91 -10.54 -1.73 8.35
N LEU A 92 -9.49 -2.19 7.67
CA LEU A 92 -8.10 -1.91 8.00
C LEU A 92 -7.75 -0.43 7.76
N LEU A 93 -8.18 0.16 6.63
CA LEU A 93 -8.04 1.59 6.38
C LEU A 93 -8.67 2.42 7.51
N ARG A 94 -9.93 2.13 7.86
CA ARG A 94 -10.63 2.79 8.96
C ARG A 94 -9.88 2.69 10.29
N SER A 95 -9.18 1.59 10.53
CA SER A 95 -8.40 1.40 11.77
C SER A 95 -7.06 2.16 11.79
N ALA A 96 -6.55 2.55 10.62
CA ALA A 96 -5.27 3.24 10.48
C ALA A 96 -5.44 4.76 10.31
N LEU A 97 -6.64 5.24 9.96
CA LEU A 97 -6.98 6.65 9.96
C LEU A 97 -7.03 7.22 11.40
N PRO A 98 -6.65 8.50 11.61
CA PRO A 98 -6.65 9.15 12.92
C PRO A 98 -8.01 9.27 13.61
#